data_AF-A0A261GG81-F1
#
_entry.id   AF-A0A261GG81-F1
#
_cell.length_a   1.000
_cell.length_b   1.000
_cell.length_c   1.000
_cell.angle_alpha   90.00
_cell.angle_beta   90.00
_cell.angle_gamma   90.00
#
_symmetry.space_group_name_H-M   'P 1'
#
loop_
_entity.id
_entity.type
_entity.pdbx_description
1 polymer ?
#
loop_
_entity_poly.entity_id
_entity_poly.type
_entity_poly.pdbx_seq_one_letter_code
_entity_poly.pdbx_strand_id
1 'polypeptide(L)'
;MAKNMFQRLKMSGMDQSRAFQCFVTGGITGMCGIGTLLLLETDKQNLASEITALLALLLAATGILMAAIGYARILILRLTQTTRTNSMGTEND
;
A
#
# COMPACT_ATOMS: atom_id res chain seq x y z
N MET A 1 -16.56 9.60 -28.53
CA MET A 1 -15.14 9.63 -28.09
C MET A 1 -14.98 10.11 -26.63
N ALA A 2 -15.66 11.17 -26.19
CA ALA A 2 -15.59 11.69 -24.81
C ALA A 2 -16.01 10.69 -23.70
N LYS A 3 -17.02 9.85 -23.94
CA LYS A 3 -17.47 8.81 -22.97
C LYS A 3 -16.36 7.85 -22.54
N ASN A 4 -15.54 7.39 -23.50
CA ASN A 4 -14.42 6.47 -23.22
C ASN A 4 -13.30 7.15 -22.43
N MET A 5 -13.09 8.45 -22.64
CA MET A 5 -12.07 9.23 -21.95
C MET A 5 -12.44 9.48 -20.49
N PHE A 6 -13.71 9.80 -20.22
CA PHE A 6 -14.26 9.97 -18.86
C PHE A 6 -14.21 8.66 -18.05
N GLN A 7 -14.47 7.52 -18.71
CA GLN A 7 -14.43 6.20 -18.08
C GLN A 7 -13.01 5.80 -17.65
N ARG A 8 -11.99 6.11 -18.46
CA ARG A 8 -10.57 5.89 -18.12
C ARG A 8 -10.08 6.77 -16.98
N LEU A 9 -10.49 8.04 -16.93
CA LEU A 9 -10.22 8.94 -15.81
C LEU A 9 -10.84 8.43 -14.51
N LYS A 10 -12.10 7.98 -14.57
CA LYS A 10 -12.81 7.42 -13.41
C LYS A 10 -12.17 6.12 -12.91
N MET A 11 -11.76 5.23 -13.81
CA MET A 11 -11.01 4.01 -13.45
C MET A 11 -9.66 4.35 -12.81
N SER A 12 -8.88 5.25 -13.41
CA SER A 12 -7.58 5.66 -12.85
C SER A 12 -7.69 6.28 -11.46
N GLY A 13 -8.71 7.10 -11.21
CA GLY A 13 -8.94 7.67 -9.87
C GLY A 13 -9.40 6.62 -8.85
N MET A 14 -10.20 5.65 -9.28
CA MET A 14 -10.64 4.53 -8.43
C MET A 14 -9.47 3.61 -8.07
N ASP A 15 -8.58 3.32 -9.03
CA ASP A 15 -7.37 2.52 -8.82
C ASP A 15 -6.37 3.22 -7.90
N GLN A 16 -6.23 4.54 -8.02
CA GLN A 16 -5.37 5.33 -7.12
C GLN A 16 -5.89 5.33 -5.67
N SER A 17 -7.20 5.52 -5.49
CA SER A 17 -7.82 5.49 -4.16
C SER A 17 -7.68 4.11 -3.50
N ARG A 18 -7.91 3.04 -4.27
CA ARG A 18 -7.71 1.66 -3.80
C ARG A 18 -6.25 1.36 -3.46
N ALA A 19 -5.31 1.80 -4.27
CA ALA A 19 -3.88 1.62 -3.99
C ALA A 19 -3.46 2.37 -2.73
N PHE A 20 -3.98 3.59 -2.51
CA PHE A 20 -3.75 4.35 -1.28
C PHE A 20 -4.37 3.70 -0.05
N GLN A 21 -5.60 3.21 -0.15
CA GLN A 21 -6.23 2.44 0.93
C GLN A 21 -5.41 1.18 1.27
N CYS A 22 -4.93 0.46 0.26
CA CYS A 22 -4.08 -0.72 0.46
C CYS A 22 -2.76 -0.34 1.15
N PHE A 23 -2.13 0.76 0.73
CA PHE A 23 -0.92 1.28 1.38
C PHE A 23 -1.14 1.61 2.86
N VAL A 24 -2.16 2.41 3.16
CA VAL A 24 -2.45 2.88 4.54
C VAL A 24 -2.87 1.73 5.43
N THR A 25 -3.83 0.90 4.98
CA THR A 25 -4.30 -0.24 5.76
C THR A 25 -3.17 -1.24 6.01
N GLY A 26 -2.39 -1.59 4.98
CA GLY A 26 -1.22 -2.46 5.14
C GLY A 26 -0.20 -1.87 6.11
N GLY A 27 0.08 -0.57 6.02
CA GLY A 27 1.00 0.11 6.93
C GLY A 27 0.53 0.07 8.38
N ILE A 28 -0.75 0.34 8.64
CA ILE A 28 -1.33 0.26 9.99
C ILE A 28 -1.29 -1.17 10.52
N THR A 29 -1.71 -2.16 9.72
CA THR A 29 -1.64 -3.58 10.10
C THR A 29 -0.21 -4.00 10.42
N GLY A 30 0.75 -3.56 9.60
CA GLY A 30 2.17 -3.80 9.82
C GLY A 30 2.66 -3.24 11.16
N MET A 31 2.34 -1.97 11.43
CA MET A 31 2.70 -1.31 12.70
C MET A 31 2.02 -1.95 13.91
N CYS A 32 0.76 -2.38 13.80
CA CYS A 32 0.09 -3.12 14.86
C CYS A 32 0.79 -4.45 15.17
N GLY A 33 1.21 -5.20 14.14
CA GLY A 33 1.98 -6.43 14.32
C GLY A 33 3.32 -6.20 15.02
N ILE A 34 4.07 -5.18 14.60
CA ILE A 34 5.33 -4.78 15.25
C ILE A 34 5.09 -4.32 16.70
N GLY A 35 4.09 -3.48 16.93
CA GLY A 35 3.75 -3.00 18.28
C GLY A 35 3.37 -4.15 19.22
N THR A 36 2.68 -5.16 18.71
CA THR A 36 2.36 -6.37 19.47
C THR A 36 3.63 -7.15 19.82
N LEU A 37 4.58 -7.29 18.89
CA LEU A 37 5.88 -7.92 19.17
C LEU A 37 6.67 -7.17 20.25
N LEU A 38 6.72 -5.85 20.19
CA LEU A 38 7.42 -5.01 21.19
C LEU A 38 6.79 -5.12 22.58
N LEU A 39 5.46 -5.21 22.67
CA LEU A 39 4.78 -5.42 23.94
C LEU A 39 5.07 -6.82 24.51
N LEU A 40 5.17 -7.83 23.65
CA LEU A 40 5.46 -9.20 24.07
C LEU A 40 6.89 -9.42 24.56
N GLU A 41 7.88 -8.66 24.06
CA GLU A 41 9.26 -8.73 24.57
C GLU A 41 9.37 -8.34 26.07
N THR A 42 8.37 -7.63 26.60
CA THR A 42 8.38 -7.16 27.99
C THR A 42 7.83 -8.20 28.97
N ASP A 43 7.21 -9.28 28.47
CA ASP A 43 6.52 -10.28 29.28
C ASP A 43 7.31 -11.60 29.40
N LYS A 44 7.04 -12.41 30.44
CA LYS A 44 7.75 -13.69 30.63
C LYS A 44 7.41 -14.66 29.50
N GLN A 45 8.45 -15.22 28.86
CA GLN A 45 8.31 -16.21 27.80
C GLN A 45 7.50 -17.42 28.27
N ASN A 46 6.29 -17.54 27.73
CA ASN A 46 5.38 -18.66 27.90
C ASN A 46 4.98 -19.16 26.49
N LEU A 47 4.53 -20.40 26.35
CA LEU A 47 4.10 -20.95 25.05
C LEU A 47 3.04 -20.08 24.36
N ALA A 48 2.14 -19.47 25.13
CA ALA A 48 1.14 -18.54 24.61
C ALA A 48 1.76 -17.26 24.02
N SER A 49 2.84 -16.74 24.61
CA SER A 49 3.52 -15.55 24.11
C SER A 49 4.29 -15.85 22.83
N GLU A 50 4.91 -17.02 22.70
CA GLU A 50 5.59 -17.43 21.46
C GLU A 50 4.62 -17.58 20.28
N ILE A 51 3.47 -18.22 20.49
CA ILE A 51 2.43 -18.34 19.44
C ILE A 51 1.92 -16.96 19.04
N THR A 52 1.67 -16.09 20.01
CA THR A 52 1.20 -14.72 19.74
C THR A 52 2.26 -13.91 19.00
N ALA A 53 3.55 -14.08 19.33
CA ALA A 53 4.65 -13.45 18.62
C ALA A 53 4.74 -13.92 17.17
N LEU A 54 4.60 -15.23 16.90
CA LEU A 54 4.56 -15.77 15.54
C LEU A 54 3.40 -15.19 14.73
N LEU A 55 2.21 -15.09 15.33
CA LEU A 55 1.05 -14.48 14.68
C LEU A 55 1.25 -12.98 14.43
N ALA A 56 1.81 -12.26 15.40
CA ALA A 56 2.13 -10.84 15.26
C ALA A 56 3.18 -10.58 14.17
N LEU A 57 4.17 -11.47 14.04
CA LEU A 57 5.17 -11.43 12.99
C LEU A 57 4.55 -11.67 11.60
N LEU A 58 3.64 -12.64 11.48
CA LEU A 58 2.90 -12.88 10.23
C LEU A 58 2.02 -11.68 9.85
N LEU A 59 1.33 -11.09 10.82
CA LEU A 59 0.55 -9.85 10.63
C LEU A 59 1.44 -8.67 10.21
N ALA A 60 2.58 -8.51 10.87
CA ALA A 60 3.56 -7.48 10.53
C ALA A 60 4.05 -7.64 9.09
N ALA A 61 4.50 -8.85 8.73
CA ALA A 61 5.00 -9.17 7.40
C ALA A 61 3.94 -8.94 6.33
N THR A 62 2.73 -9.46 6.53
CA THR A 62 1.62 -9.27 5.57
C THR A 62 1.20 -7.81 5.41
N GLY A 63 1.14 -7.05 6.51
CA GLY A 63 0.86 -5.62 6.49
C GLY A 63 1.91 -4.83 5.71
N ILE A 64 3.19 -5.06 5.98
CA ILE A 64 4.31 -4.44 5.25
C ILE A 64 4.25 -4.78 3.76
N LEU A 65 3.95 -6.03 3.41
CA LEU A 65 3.88 -6.49 2.03
C LEU A 65 2.72 -5.82 1.28
N MET A 66 1.55 -5.70 1.91
CA MET A 66 0.43 -4.91 1.37
C MET A 66 0.80 -3.44 1.20
N ALA A 67 1.48 -2.85 2.19
CA ALA A 67 1.93 -1.47 2.12
C ALA A 67 2.88 -1.25 0.93
N ALA A 68 3.88 -2.12 0.77
CA ALA A 68 4.83 -2.07 -0.34
C ALA A 68 4.13 -2.17 -1.71
N ILE A 69 3.17 -3.09 -1.86
CA ILE A 69 2.40 -3.24 -3.10
C ILE A 69 1.54 -1.98 -3.37
N GLY A 70 0.85 -1.46 -2.36
CA GLY A 70 0.04 -0.24 -2.48
C GLY A 70 0.90 0.95 -2.91
N TYR A 71 2.06 1.12 -2.29
CA TYR A 71 3.03 2.17 -2.65
C TYR A 71 3.59 2.00 -4.06
N ALA A 72 3.98 0.79 -4.45
CA ALA A 72 4.46 0.50 -5.80
C ALA A 72 3.39 0.84 -6.87
N ARG A 73 2.12 0.51 -6.60
CA ARG A 73 1.02 0.90 -7.50
C ARG A 73 0.83 2.41 -7.59
N ILE A 74 0.93 3.14 -6.48
CA ILE A 74 0.87 4.61 -6.48
C ILE A 74 2.01 5.20 -7.32
N LEU A 75 3.23 4.66 -7.18
CA LEU A 75 4.39 5.09 -7.96
C LEU A 75 4.17 4.86 -9.45
N ILE A 76 3.68 3.69 -9.86
CA ILE A 76 3.39 3.41 -11.27
C ILE A 76 2.34 4.38 -11.83
N LEU A 77 1.29 4.68 -11.05
CA LEU A 77 0.26 5.64 -11.45
C LEU A 77 0.83 7.07 -11.59
N ARG A 78 1.68 7.49 -10.66
CA ARG A 78 2.38 8.79 -10.70
C ARG A 78 3.28 8.88 -11.94
N LEU A 79 4.09 7.85 -12.20
CA LEU A 79 4.96 7.79 -13.38
C LEU A 79 4.15 7.85 -14.68
N THR A 80 3.03 7.12 -14.76
CA THR A 80 2.16 7.13 -15.94
C THR A 80 1.55 8.51 -16.19
N GLN A 81 1.16 9.22 -15.13
CA GLN A 81 0.66 10.60 -15.22
C GLN A 81 1.77 11.55 -15.71
N THR A 82 2.97 11.47 -15.14
CA THR A 82 4.13 12.29 -15.55
C THR A 82 4.51 12.08 -17.02
N THR A 83 4.58 10.82 -17.48
CA THR A 83 4.86 10.50 -18.88
C THR A 83 3.84 11.13 -19.81
N ARG A 84 2.55 11.06 -19.46
CA ARG A 84 1.47 11.60 -20.29
C ARG A 84 1.50 13.13 -20.38
N THR A 85 1.93 13.81 -19.32
CA THR A 85 2.15 15.27 -19.33
C THR A 85 3.32 15.65 -20.23
N ASN A 86 4.44 14.92 -20.19
CA ASN A 86 5.59 15.21 -21.05
C ASN A 86 5.31 14.96 -22.54
N SER A 87 4.49 13.95 -22.88
CA SER A 87 4.10 13.70 -24.28
C SER A 87 3.19 14.77 -24.88
N MET A 88 2.44 15.54 -24.07
CA MET A 88 1.64 16.67 -24.57
C MET A 88 2.45 17.97 -24.72
N GLY A 89 3.61 18.08 -24.07
CA GLY A 89 4.47 19.27 -24.16
C GLY A 89 5.38 19.30 -25.40
N THR A 90 5.48 18.19 -26.14
CA THR A 90 6.40 18.03 -27.28
C THR A 90 5.71 18.07 -28.66
N GLU A 91 4.38 18.22 -28.70
CA GLU A 91 3.62 18.34 -29.96
C GLU A 91 3.35 19.80 -30.37
N ASN A 92 3.85 20.77 -29.61
CA ASN A 92 3.63 22.21 -29.84
C ASN A 92 4.91 23.00 -30.19
N ASP A 93 6.03 22.33 -30.46
CA ASP A 93 7.25 22.97 -30.99
C ASP A 93 7.48 22.61 -32.47
#